data_AF-A0A973A0K4-F1
#
_entry.id   AF-A0A973A0K4-F1
#
_cell.length_a   1.000
_cell.length_b   1.000
_cell.length_c   1.000
_cell.angle_alpha   90.00
_cell.angle_beta   90.00
_cell.angle_gamma   90.00
#
_symmetry.space_group_name_H-M   'P 1'
#
loop_
_entity.id
_entity.type
_entity.pdbx_description
1 polymer ?
#
loop_
_entity_poly.entity_id
_entity_poly.type
_entity_poly.pdbx_seq_one_letter_code
_entity_poly.pdbx_strand_id
1 'polypeptide(L)'
;PVSEWLHYINRLSVRKTRRDMRLGYKHRDWQRARTQAGHFGKSLIKGLYMTRVEAQIVAPFHEVLAGRHILPKPIDMIETLEEAHEIHGNIEGESPLSTGIAYHIMHGLTRSGERNGICGIFHLGPFTCMQESVATAKIEAMVKEYKKKHPTLVFPIIHAFFGDSPNTNLESEIAVFREQCYQKRDML
;
A
#
# COMPACT_ATOMS: atom_id res chain seq x y z
N PRO A 1 2.32 6.68 -9.80
CA PRO A 1 1.47 5.47 -9.73
C PRO A 1 2.06 4.23 -10.43
N VAL A 2 2.18 4.20 -11.77
CA VAL A 2 2.69 3.01 -12.49
C VAL A 2 4.20 2.80 -12.27
N SER A 3 4.99 3.87 -12.28
CA SER A 3 6.43 3.80 -12.00
C SER A 3 6.72 3.33 -10.57
N GLU A 4 5.96 3.83 -9.59
CA GLU A 4 6.07 3.45 -8.18
C GLU A 4 5.75 1.96 -7.95
N TRP A 5 4.74 1.44 -8.65
CA TRP A 5 4.42 0.00 -8.64
C TRP A 5 5.56 -0.85 -9.22
N LEU A 6 6.16 -0.40 -10.31
CA LEU A 6 7.30 -1.10 -10.91
C LEU A 6 8.54 -1.05 -10.01
N HIS A 7 8.78 0.07 -9.32
CA HIS A 7 9.82 0.19 -8.31
C HIS A 7 9.59 -0.73 -7.12
N TYR A 8 8.35 -0.83 -6.66
CA TYR A 8 7.94 -1.75 -5.61
C TYR A 8 8.22 -3.20 -6.00
N ILE A 9 7.74 -3.66 -7.16
CA ILE A 9 8.00 -5.02 -7.66
C ILE A 9 9.51 -5.28 -7.75
N ASN A 10 10.28 -4.30 -8.26
CA ASN A 10 11.71 -4.47 -8.39
C ASN A 10 12.42 -4.56 -7.03
N ARG A 11 12.03 -3.73 -6.06
CA ARG A 11 12.53 -3.79 -4.67
C ARG A 11 12.19 -5.12 -3.99
N LEU A 12 10.98 -5.63 -4.16
CA LEU A 12 10.59 -6.95 -3.65
C LEU A 12 11.42 -8.07 -4.29
N SER A 13 11.62 -8.03 -5.60
CA SER A 13 12.48 -8.99 -6.32
C SER A 13 13.90 -8.99 -5.73
N VAL A 14 14.49 -7.82 -5.53
CA VAL A 14 15.83 -7.68 -4.92
C VAL A 14 15.85 -8.23 -3.49
N ARG A 15 14.85 -7.92 -2.65
CA ARG A 15 14.72 -8.45 -1.27
C ARG A 15 14.65 -9.99 -1.28
N LYS A 16 13.81 -10.58 -2.14
CA LYS A 16 13.63 -12.03 -2.26
C LYS A 16 14.91 -12.72 -2.72
N THR A 17 15.54 -12.23 -3.77
CA THR A 17 16.79 -12.81 -4.28
C THR A 17 17.91 -12.73 -3.24
N ARG A 18 18.00 -11.64 -2.47
CA ARG A 18 18.96 -11.53 -1.35
C ARG A 18 18.69 -12.56 -0.26
N ARG A 19 17.42 -12.76 0.12
CA ARG A 19 17.02 -13.78 1.11
C ARG A 19 17.38 -15.19 0.61
N ASP A 20 17.05 -15.50 -0.63
CA ASP A 20 17.28 -16.81 -1.23
C ASP A 20 18.77 -17.11 -1.42
N MET A 21 19.57 -16.09 -1.73
CA MET A 21 21.04 -16.19 -1.76
C MET A 21 21.61 -16.48 -0.37
N ARG A 22 21.11 -15.80 0.68
CA ARG A 22 21.53 -16.03 2.07
C ARG A 22 21.16 -17.44 2.54
N LEU A 23 19.96 -17.91 2.18
CA LEU A 23 19.52 -19.28 2.47
C LEU A 23 20.36 -20.32 1.71
N GLY A 24 20.62 -20.10 0.42
CA GLY A 24 21.47 -20.99 -0.39
C GLY A 24 22.89 -21.11 0.18
N TYR A 25 23.47 -19.99 0.63
CA TYR A 25 24.76 -20.00 1.32
C TYR A 25 24.72 -20.80 2.64
N LYS A 26 23.67 -20.60 3.45
CA LYS A 26 23.46 -21.32 4.71
C LYS A 26 23.32 -22.83 4.50
N HIS A 27 22.70 -23.25 3.40
CA HIS A 27 22.51 -24.66 3.04
C HIS A 27 23.66 -25.24 2.20
N ARG A 28 24.76 -24.50 1.98
CA ARG A 28 25.91 -24.90 1.14
C ARG A 28 25.52 -25.30 -0.30
N ASP A 29 24.40 -24.78 -0.79
CA ASP A 29 23.93 -24.98 -2.15
C ASP A 29 24.53 -23.89 -3.05
N TRP A 30 25.77 -24.13 -3.47
CA TRP A 30 26.58 -23.19 -4.25
C TRP A 30 26.02 -22.92 -5.65
N GLN A 31 25.36 -23.92 -6.25
CA GLN A 31 24.73 -23.79 -7.57
C GLN A 31 23.53 -22.83 -7.48
N ARG A 32 22.68 -23.00 -6.46
CA ARG A 32 21.57 -22.08 -6.21
C ARG A 32 22.06 -20.68 -5.86
N ALA A 33 23.11 -20.54 -5.03
CA ALA A 33 23.67 -19.23 -4.67
C ALA A 33 24.19 -18.46 -5.90
N ARG A 34 24.89 -19.13 -6.83
CA ARG A 34 25.42 -18.49 -8.05
C ARG A 34 24.32 -18.07 -9.02
N THR A 35 23.30 -18.91 -9.20
CA THR A 35 22.13 -18.57 -10.02
C THR A 35 21.39 -17.36 -9.44
N GLN A 36 21.17 -17.32 -8.13
CA GLN A 36 20.52 -16.18 -7.47
C GLN A 36 21.36 -14.90 -7.53
N ALA A 37 22.69 -14.98 -7.47
CA ALA A 37 23.56 -13.81 -7.65
C ALA A 37 23.40 -13.19 -9.06
N GLY A 38 23.25 -14.02 -10.10
CA GLY A 38 22.95 -13.55 -11.46
C GLY A 38 21.59 -12.84 -11.56
N HIS A 39 20.56 -13.38 -10.91
CA HIS A 39 19.25 -12.72 -10.83
C HIS A 39 19.31 -11.39 -10.08
N PHE A 40 20.08 -11.32 -8.99
CA PHE A 40 20.27 -10.11 -8.22
C PHE A 40 20.89 -8.98 -9.06
N GLY A 41 21.95 -9.30 -9.81
CA GLY A 41 22.59 -8.36 -10.73
C GLY A 41 21.62 -7.83 -11.79
N LYS A 42 20.81 -8.70 -12.41
CA LYS A 42 19.78 -8.29 -13.38
C LYS A 42 18.72 -7.38 -12.76
N SER A 43 18.24 -7.68 -11.55
CA SER A 43 17.24 -6.85 -10.86
C SER A 43 17.80 -5.48 -10.44
N LEU A 44 19.09 -5.40 -10.08
CA LEU A 44 19.77 -4.13 -9.83
C LEU A 44 19.86 -3.27 -11.11
N ILE A 45 20.33 -3.86 -12.22
CA ILE A 45 20.42 -3.16 -13.51
C ILE A 45 19.05 -2.66 -13.95
N LYS A 46 18.02 -3.51 -13.84
CA LYS A 46 16.63 -3.13 -14.12
C LYS A 46 16.22 -1.95 -13.25
N GLY A 47 16.51 -1.97 -11.95
CA GLY A 47 16.17 -0.87 -11.05
C GLY A 47 16.82 0.46 -11.41
N LEU A 48 18.10 0.43 -11.75
CA LEU A 48 18.83 1.63 -12.20
C LEU A 48 18.24 2.18 -13.50
N TYR A 49 17.95 1.29 -14.47
CA TYR A 49 17.30 1.67 -15.72
C TYR A 49 15.92 2.30 -15.48
N MET A 50 15.08 1.67 -14.67
CA MET A 50 13.74 2.18 -14.37
C MET A 50 13.77 3.54 -13.66
N THR A 51 14.71 3.74 -12.73
CA THR A 51 14.92 5.04 -12.06
C THR A 51 15.29 6.13 -13.08
N ARG A 52 16.16 5.80 -14.04
CA ARG A 52 16.59 6.74 -15.08
C ARG A 52 15.44 7.09 -16.03
N VAL A 53 14.69 6.10 -16.49
CA VAL A 53 13.53 6.31 -17.38
C VAL A 53 12.42 7.10 -16.67
N GLU A 54 12.14 6.77 -15.40
CA GLU A 54 11.17 7.54 -14.61
C GLU A 54 11.59 9.00 -14.50
N ALA A 55 12.86 9.29 -14.18
CA ALA A 55 13.34 10.67 -14.11
C ALA A 55 13.13 11.43 -15.44
N GLN A 56 13.34 10.76 -16.58
CA GLN A 56 13.10 11.36 -17.91
C GLN A 56 11.61 11.59 -18.19
N ILE A 57 10.74 10.67 -17.77
CA ILE A 57 9.29 10.80 -17.95
C ILE A 57 8.71 11.85 -17.01
N VAL A 58 9.17 11.92 -15.76
CA VAL A 58 8.65 12.84 -14.75
C VAL A 58 9.11 14.28 -14.99
N ALA A 59 10.33 14.49 -15.48
CA ALA A 59 10.89 15.81 -15.76
C ALA A 59 9.95 16.78 -16.51
N PRO A 60 9.32 16.42 -17.65
CA PRO A 60 8.40 17.30 -18.37
C PRO A 60 7.10 17.58 -17.60
N PHE A 61 6.72 16.73 -16.65
CA PHE A 61 5.48 16.88 -15.87
C PHE A 61 5.72 17.36 -14.43
N HIS A 62 6.93 17.77 -14.08
CA HIS A 62 7.30 18.06 -12.69
C HIS A 62 6.43 19.17 -12.07
N GLU A 63 6.07 20.21 -12.83
CA GLU A 63 5.17 21.28 -12.37
C GLU A 63 3.75 20.77 -12.14
N VAL A 64 3.23 19.93 -13.04
CA VAL A 64 1.87 19.38 -12.95
C VAL A 64 1.75 18.35 -11.82
N LEU A 65 2.83 17.61 -11.56
CA LEU A 65 2.92 16.57 -10.54
C LEU A 65 3.37 17.11 -9.17
N ALA A 66 3.83 18.36 -9.11
CA ALA A 66 4.19 19.02 -7.86
C ALA A 66 3.00 19.03 -6.89
N GLY A 67 3.24 18.64 -5.64
CA GLY A 67 2.20 18.56 -4.61
C GLY A 67 1.25 17.36 -4.71
N ARG A 68 1.28 16.54 -5.77
CA ARG A 68 0.40 15.36 -5.90
C ARG A 68 0.83 14.14 -5.07
N HIS A 69 2.03 14.16 -4.47
CA HIS A 69 2.56 13.05 -3.67
C HIS A 69 2.25 13.26 -2.18
N ILE A 70 1.00 12.99 -1.82
CA ILE A 70 0.49 13.09 -0.44
C ILE A 70 0.96 11.89 0.41
N LEU A 71 1.09 10.72 -0.23
CA LEU A 71 1.50 9.47 0.39
C LEU A 71 3.00 9.21 0.19
N PRO A 72 3.66 8.55 1.14
CA PRO A 72 5.05 8.10 0.96
C PRO A 72 5.13 7.01 -0.12
N LYS A 73 6.35 6.66 -0.53
CA LYS A 73 6.53 5.66 -1.57
C LYS A 73 5.99 4.30 -1.08
N PRO A 74 5.45 3.45 -1.98
CA PRO A 74 4.94 2.13 -1.64
C PRO A 74 5.85 1.29 -0.73
N ILE A 75 7.17 1.31 -0.98
CA ILE A 75 8.12 0.54 -0.17
C ILE A 75 8.26 1.09 1.25
N ASP A 76 8.25 2.40 1.42
CA ASP A 76 8.35 3.07 2.72
C ASP A 76 7.07 2.78 3.54
N MET A 77 5.91 2.71 2.86
CA MET A 77 4.64 2.34 3.51
C MET A 77 4.68 0.92 4.06
N ILE A 78 5.23 -0.02 3.29
CA ILE A 78 5.33 -1.43 3.70
C ILE A 78 6.33 -1.59 4.85
N GLU A 79 7.49 -0.94 4.76
CA GLU A 79 8.49 -0.93 5.85
C GLU A 79 7.86 -0.41 7.15
N THR A 80 7.08 0.68 7.07
CA THR A 80 6.32 1.20 8.22
C THR A 80 5.35 0.17 8.79
N LEU A 81 4.61 -0.55 7.95
CA LEU A 81 3.68 -1.60 8.40
C LEU A 81 4.39 -2.81 9.02
N GLU A 82 5.55 -3.18 8.49
CA GLU A 82 6.38 -4.25 9.05
C GLU A 82 6.93 -3.85 10.43
N GLU A 83 7.43 -2.63 10.57
CA GLU A 83 7.93 -2.07 11.84
C GLU A 83 6.81 -1.93 12.89
N ALA A 84 5.61 -1.55 12.47
CA ALA A 84 4.42 -1.49 13.31
C ALA A 84 3.84 -2.88 13.65
N HIS A 85 4.42 -3.96 13.14
CA HIS A 85 3.94 -5.35 13.29
C HIS A 85 2.50 -5.54 12.78
N GLU A 86 2.07 -4.72 11.83
CA GLU A 86 0.75 -4.83 11.22
C GLU A 86 0.73 -5.81 10.06
N ILE A 87 1.85 -5.94 9.33
CA ILE A 87 1.97 -6.88 8.23
C ILE A 87 3.31 -7.61 8.30
N HIS A 88 3.39 -8.77 7.64
CA HIS A 88 4.64 -9.47 7.40
C HIS A 88 5.00 -9.38 5.92
N GLY A 89 6.27 -9.16 5.57
CA GLY A 89 6.74 -9.07 4.18
C GLY A 89 6.66 -10.35 3.33
N ASN A 90 5.91 -11.35 3.79
CA ASN A 90 5.51 -12.50 2.97
C ASN A 90 4.11 -12.26 2.33
N ILE A 91 3.37 -11.26 2.82
CA ILE A 91 2.15 -10.78 2.18
C ILE A 91 2.60 -9.84 1.07
N GLU A 92 2.39 -10.27 -0.18
CA GLU A 92 2.80 -9.57 -1.39
C GLU A 92 1.57 -9.08 -2.18
N GLY A 93 1.82 -8.38 -3.28
CA GLY A 93 0.77 -7.88 -4.17
C GLY A 93 0.23 -6.52 -3.75
N GLU A 94 -1.06 -6.31 -4.00
CA GLU A 94 -1.75 -5.03 -3.78
C GLU A 94 -2.18 -4.85 -2.32
N SER A 95 -2.41 -5.97 -1.60
CA SER A 95 -2.90 -5.96 -0.23
C SER A 95 -2.05 -5.17 0.79
N PRO A 96 -0.70 -5.22 0.76
CA PRO A 96 0.14 -4.39 1.64
C PRO A 96 0.00 -2.89 1.34
N LEU A 97 -0.28 -2.52 0.09
CA LEU A 97 -0.42 -1.12 -0.30
C LEU A 97 -1.73 -0.54 0.20
N SER A 98 -2.85 -1.20 -0.06
CA SER A 98 -4.16 -0.75 0.46
C SER A 98 -4.15 -0.64 1.98
N THR A 99 -3.55 -1.63 2.66
CA THR A 99 -3.32 -1.61 4.11
C THR A 99 -2.43 -0.43 4.53
N GLY A 100 -1.34 -0.18 3.81
CA GLY A 100 -0.37 0.87 4.12
C GLY A 100 -0.94 2.27 3.96
N ILE A 101 -1.71 2.49 2.89
CA ILE A 101 -2.42 3.75 2.63
C ILE A 101 -3.40 4.02 3.77
N ALA A 102 -4.23 3.03 4.12
CA ALA A 102 -5.16 3.17 5.23
C ALA A 102 -4.41 3.53 6.51
N TYR A 103 -3.37 2.76 6.88
CA TYR A 103 -2.56 3.00 8.07
C TYR A 103 -2.00 4.43 8.14
N HIS A 104 -1.41 4.93 7.05
CA HIS A 104 -0.84 6.28 7.00
C HIS A 104 -1.89 7.36 7.17
N ILE A 105 -3.07 7.18 6.57
CA ILE A 105 -4.21 8.09 6.75
C ILE A 105 -4.68 8.04 8.21
N MET A 106 -4.83 6.85 8.80
CA MET A 106 -5.31 6.71 10.19
C MET A 106 -4.40 7.40 11.20
N HIS A 107 -3.08 7.32 10.98
CA HIS A 107 -2.05 7.82 11.88
C HIS A 107 -1.55 9.23 11.51
N GLY A 108 -2.14 9.87 10.48
CA GLY A 108 -1.74 11.21 10.04
C GLY A 108 -0.30 11.30 9.52
N LEU A 109 0.24 10.20 8.98
CA LEU A 109 1.62 10.10 8.48
C LEU A 109 1.78 10.59 7.02
N THR A 110 0.80 11.34 6.51
CA THR A 110 0.86 11.93 5.17
C THR A 110 1.81 13.12 5.13
N ARG A 111 2.57 13.28 4.04
CA ARG A 111 3.69 14.23 3.95
C ARG A 111 3.32 15.71 4.11
N SER A 112 2.06 16.07 3.98
CA SER A 112 1.60 17.46 3.98
C SER A 112 1.36 18.08 5.36
N GLY A 113 1.50 17.35 6.47
CA GLY A 113 1.43 17.92 7.84
C GLY A 113 0.07 18.48 8.28
N GLU A 114 -0.80 18.84 7.34
CA GLU A 114 -2.21 19.13 7.54
C GLU A 114 -2.98 17.82 7.50
N ARG A 115 -3.91 17.63 8.44
CA ARG A 115 -4.97 16.62 8.28
C ARG A 115 -5.66 16.97 6.96
N ASN A 116 -5.39 16.20 5.89
CA ASN A 116 -5.67 16.50 4.48
C ASN A 116 -7.16 16.66 4.11
N GLY A 117 -8.03 17.14 4.99
CA GLY A 117 -9.48 17.19 4.76
C GLY A 117 -10.08 15.82 4.45
N ILE A 118 -9.37 14.73 4.73
CA ILE A 118 -9.83 13.37 4.47
C ILE A 118 -10.87 13.04 5.54
N CYS A 119 -12.12 13.04 5.11
CA CYS A 119 -13.27 12.78 5.96
C CYS A 119 -13.73 11.33 5.94
N GLY A 120 -13.12 10.45 5.14
CA GLY A 120 -13.42 9.01 5.07
C GLY A 120 -12.58 8.27 4.03
N ILE A 121 -12.61 6.93 4.08
CA ILE A 121 -11.93 6.05 3.12
C ILE A 121 -12.96 5.18 2.41
N PHE A 122 -13.01 5.27 1.08
CA PHE A 122 -13.78 4.36 0.25
C PHE A 122 -12.85 3.34 -0.41
N HIS A 123 -12.84 2.11 0.11
CA HIS A 123 -11.99 1.04 -0.39
C HIS A 123 -12.74 0.21 -1.44
N LEU A 124 -12.23 0.17 -2.67
CA LEU A 124 -12.87 -0.51 -3.79
C LEU A 124 -11.93 -1.57 -4.37
N GLY A 125 -12.41 -2.81 -4.51
CA GLY A 125 -11.63 -3.92 -5.07
C GLY A 125 -12.45 -4.88 -5.94
N PRO A 126 -11.82 -5.72 -6.77
CA PRO A 126 -12.55 -6.75 -7.53
C PRO A 126 -13.17 -7.79 -6.60
N PHE A 127 -14.43 -8.16 -6.87
CA PHE A 127 -15.10 -9.25 -6.17
C PHE A 127 -14.32 -10.56 -6.36
N THR A 128 -14.22 -11.38 -5.31
CA THR A 128 -13.40 -12.61 -5.23
C THR A 128 -11.88 -12.43 -5.22
N CYS A 129 -11.34 -11.21 -5.30
CA CYS A 129 -9.90 -11.02 -5.20
C CYS A 129 -9.41 -11.29 -3.77
N MET A 130 -8.63 -12.37 -3.61
CA MET A 130 -8.08 -12.78 -2.32
C MET A 130 -7.22 -11.68 -1.68
N GLN A 131 -6.46 -10.92 -2.48
CA GLN A 131 -5.61 -9.84 -1.96
C GLN A 131 -6.47 -8.72 -1.35
N GLU A 132 -7.58 -8.38 -1.98
CA GLU A 132 -8.50 -7.37 -1.47
C GLU A 132 -9.23 -7.81 -0.21
N SER A 133 -9.58 -9.11 -0.11
CA SER A 133 -10.14 -9.67 1.12
C SER A 133 -9.15 -9.59 2.29
N VAL A 134 -7.86 -9.85 2.04
CA VAL A 134 -6.79 -9.71 3.04
C VAL A 134 -6.63 -8.25 3.47
N ALA A 135 -6.60 -7.32 2.52
CA ALA A 135 -6.52 -5.89 2.82
C ALA A 135 -7.70 -5.42 3.66
N THR A 136 -8.92 -5.78 3.26
CA THR A 136 -10.16 -5.44 3.97
C THR A 136 -10.13 -5.92 5.42
N ALA A 137 -9.87 -7.21 5.63
CA ALA A 137 -9.81 -7.80 6.98
C ALA A 137 -8.73 -7.11 7.85
N LYS A 138 -7.59 -6.76 7.26
CA LYS A 138 -6.50 -6.11 7.99
C LYS A 138 -6.84 -4.67 8.34
N ILE A 139 -7.42 -3.90 7.42
CA ILE A 139 -7.89 -2.53 7.65
C ILE A 139 -8.92 -2.51 8.78
N GLU A 140 -9.92 -3.39 8.73
CA GLU A 140 -10.93 -3.48 9.80
C GLU A 140 -10.32 -3.80 11.16
N ALA A 141 -9.38 -4.76 11.22
CA ALA A 141 -8.69 -5.11 12.45
C ALA A 141 -7.90 -3.92 13.01
N MET A 142 -7.14 -3.21 12.17
CA MET A 142 -6.40 -2.02 12.58
C MET A 142 -7.33 -0.92 13.09
N VAL A 143 -8.43 -0.64 12.38
CA VAL A 143 -9.42 0.35 12.80
C VAL A 143 -10.01 0.00 14.16
N LYS A 144 -10.35 -1.27 14.37
CA LYS A 144 -10.92 -1.74 15.64
C LYS A 144 -9.95 -1.54 16.80
N GLU A 145 -8.69 -1.92 16.64
CA GLU A 145 -7.66 -1.71 17.67
C GLU A 145 -7.36 -0.23 17.90
N TYR A 146 -7.28 0.54 16.82
CA TYR A 146 -7.01 1.97 16.91
C TYR A 146 -8.14 2.73 17.62
N LYS A 147 -9.41 2.36 17.36
CA LYS A 147 -10.59 2.89 18.06
C LYS A 147 -10.57 2.64 19.57
N LYS A 148 -9.98 1.54 20.06
CA LYS A 148 -9.86 1.31 21.51
C LYS A 148 -8.97 2.36 22.18
N LYS A 149 -7.92 2.80 21.49
CA LYS A 149 -6.99 3.83 21.98
C LYS A 149 -7.48 5.26 21.69
N HIS A 150 -8.25 5.42 20.62
CA HIS A 150 -8.78 6.70 20.15
C HIS A 150 -10.29 6.58 19.92
N PRO A 151 -11.11 6.55 20.99
CA PRO A 151 -12.55 6.32 20.88
C PRO A 151 -13.29 7.44 20.13
N THR A 152 -12.68 8.63 20.05
CA THR A 152 -13.17 9.78 19.28
C THR A 152 -12.76 9.74 17.81
N LEU A 153 -11.93 8.77 17.41
CA LEU A 153 -11.53 8.61 16.01
C LEU A 153 -12.62 7.87 15.24
N VAL A 154 -13.22 8.60 14.30
CA VAL A 154 -14.38 8.13 13.52
C VAL A 154 -14.23 8.58 12.07
N PHE A 155 -13.08 8.37 11.41
CA PHE A 155 -13.12 8.44 9.94
C PHE A 155 -13.83 7.17 9.45
N PRO A 156 -14.98 7.30 8.77
CA PRO A 156 -15.71 6.17 8.22
C PRO A 156 -14.85 5.46 7.18
N ILE A 157 -15.00 4.14 7.12
CA ILE A 157 -14.44 3.31 6.06
C ILE A 157 -15.57 2.43 5.55
N ILE A 158 -15.74 2.39 4.24
CA ILE A 158 -16.62 1.43 3.57
C ILE A 158 -15.81 0.64 2.55
N HIS A 159 -16.08 -0.66 2.49
CA HIS A 159 -15.48 -1.60 1.57
C HIS A 159 -16.52 -1.98 0.51
N ALA A 160 -16.24 -1.69 -0.75
CA ALA A 160 -17.08 -2.06 -1.88
C ALA A 160 -16.32 -2.96 -2.85
N PHE A 161 -17.08 -3.77 -3.59
CA PHE A 161 -16.53 -4.68 -4.57
C PHE A 161 -17.20 -4.47 -5.93
N PHE A 162 -16.41 -4.52 -7.02
CA PHE A 162 -16.94 -4.52 -8.39
C PHE A 162 -16.86 -5.93 -9.00
N GLY A 163 -17.87 -6.31 -9.79
CA GLY A 163 -17.97 -7.63 -10.43
C GLY A 163 -19.35 -8.26 -10.30
N ASP A 164 -19.45 -9.57 -10.57
CA ASP A 164 -20.73 -10.29 -10.74
C ASP A 164 -21.55 -10.51 -9.46
N SER A 165 -21.13 -9.95 -8.32
CA SER A 165 -21.93 -9.95 -7.09
C SER A 165 -22.40 -8.54 -6.78
N PRO A 166 -23.64 -8.18 -7.16
CA PRO A 166 -24.21 -6.90 -6.77
C PRO A 166 -24.53 -6.94 -5.28
N ASN A 167 -23.81 -6.14 -4.47
CA ASN A 167 -24.35 -5.73 -3.19
C ASN A 167 -25.54 -4.80 -3.48
N THR A 168 -26.76 -5.34 -3.33
CA THR A 168 -28.01 -4.62 -3.60
C THR A 168 -28.20 -3.39 -2.71
N ASN A 169 -27.45 -3.30 -1.61
CA ASN A 169 -27.52 -2.20 -0.65
C ASN A 169 -26.40 -1.17 -0.83
N LEU A 170 -25.52 -1.32 -1.83
CA LEU A 170 -24.33 -0.47 -1.98
C LEU A 170 -24.68 1.02 -2.05
N GLU A 171 -25.75 1.40 -2.76
CA GLU A 171 -26.19 2.81 -2.84
C GLU A 171 -26.55 3.37 -1.45
N SER A 172 -27.29 2.59 -0.66
CA SER A 172 -27.67 2.96 0.71
C SER A 172 -26.45 3.06 1.61
N GLU A 173 -25.50 2.12 1.51
CA GLU A 173 -24.26 2.16 2.28
C GLU A 173 -23.38 3.37 1.91
N ILE A 174 -23.28 3.71 0.62
CA ILE A 174 -22.59 4.92 0.15
C ILE A 174 -23.27 6.18 0.67
N ALA A 175 -24.61 6.23 0.68
CA ALA A 175 -25.34 7.37 1.23
C ALA A 175 -25.04 7.56 2.72
N VAL A 176 -25.09 6.49 3.52
CA VAL A 176 -24.75 6.54 4.96
C VAL A 176 -23.28 6.94 5.16
N PHE A 177 -22.37 6.36 4.39
CA PHE A 177 -20.95 6.70 4.43
C PHE A 177 -20.71 8.19 4.14
N ARG A 178 -21.38 8.74 3.12
CA ARG A 178 -21.31 10.15 2.77
C ARG A 178 -21.78 11.05 3.92
N GLU A 179 -22.90 10.72 4.57
CA GLU A 179 -23.38 11.48 5.72
C GLU A 179 -22.40 11.42 6.89
N GLN A 180 -21.81 10.26 7.16
CA GLN A 180 -20.75 10.11 8.16
C GLN A 180 -19.54 11.00 7.83
N CYS A 181 -19.13 11.05 6.55
CA CYS A 181 -18.05 11.93 6.10
C CYS A 181 -18.38 13.41 6.36
N TYR A 182 -19.59 13.88 6.04
CA TYR A 182 -19.98 15.27 6.29
C TYR A 182 -19.98 15.63 7.78
N GLN A 183 -20.54 14.77 8.61
CA GLN A 183 -20.49 14.97 10.07
C GLN A 183 -19.06 15.09 10.59
N LYS A 184 -18.09 14.44 9.94
CA LYS A 184 -16.68 14.49 10.35
C LYS A 184 -15.92 15.66 9.79
N ARG A 185 -16.26 16.11 8.59
CA ARG A 185 -15.69 17.33 8.01
C ARG A 185 -15.88 18.51 8.97
N ASP A 186 -17.05 18.64 9.58
CA ASP A 186 -17.35 19.76 10.46
C ASP A 186 -16.70 19.62 11.87
N MET A 187 -16.07 18.47 12.17
CA MET A 187 -15.33 18.20 13.42
C MET A 187 -13.80 18.27 13.27
N LEU A 188 -13.29 18.29 12.03
CA LEU A 188 -11.86 18.29 11.69
C LEU A 188 -11.34 19.70 11.46
#